data_AF-A0ABD3X437-F1
#
_entry.id   AF-A0ABD3X437-F1
#
_cell.length_a   1.000
_cell.length_b   1.000
_cell.length_c   1.000
_cell.angle_alpha   90.00
_cell.angle_beta   90.00
_cell.angle_gamma   90.00
#
_symmetry.space_group_name_H-M   'P 1'
#
loop_
_entity.id
_entity.type
_entity.pdbx_description
1 polymer ?
#
loop_
_entity_poly.entity_id
_entity_poly.type
_entity_poly.pdbx_seq_one_letter_code
_entity_poly.pdbx_strand_id
1 'polypeptide(L)'
;MPKDNLKDEIVDGELDLSLNNLTTVPVKDLVPLTKATRLDLSCNLLKSLPNDFCTLKHLVKIDLSKNFLDSLPDNFGSLINLQHLDLLGNKLTLLPVSFYKLQKLKWLDLKDNPLEEELKGVAGDCLDEAQCKKCATQVVKYMFQMNERLVSFRKQQEKERQILILRSRQDQSQTDFSGQSITNNRKFLLKLKTFRLKFSVFFMCLSFHSCYFKVHLHCFPISGKMSLYFYNLVFSAYYHSN
;
A
#
# COMPACT_ATOMS: atom_id res chain seq x y z
N MET A 1 -19.11 20.13 19.40
CA MET A 1 -18.59 21.48 19.10
C MET A 1 -17.08 21.41 19.29
N PRO A 2 -16.24 21.99 18.41
CA PRO A 2 -14.85 22.16 18.78
C PRO A 2 -14.84 23.14 19.95
N LYS A 3 -14.39 22.68 21.12
CA LYS A 3 -14.27 23.50 22.32
C LYS A 3 -13.40 24.71 21.98
N ASP A 4 -13.79 25.86 22.51
CA ASP A 4 -13.08 27.10 22.32
C ASP A 4 -11.64 26.92 22.80
N ASN A 5 -10.70 26.84 21.85
CA ASN A 5 -9.25 26.70 22.01
C ASN A 5 -8.71 25.34 22.52
N LEU A 6 -8.46 24.41 21.59
CA LEU A 6 -7.79 23.11 21.80
C LEU A 6 -6.45 23.18 22.57
N LYS A 7 -5.79 24.35 22.62
CA LYS A 7 -4.53 24.54 23.36
C LYS A 7 -4.70 24.32 24.86
N ASP A 8 -5.86 24.67 25.40
CA ASP A 8 -6.12 24.66 26.84
C ASP A 8 -6.50 23.25 27.33
N GLU A 9 -6.75 22.32 26.40
CA GLU A 9 -7.05 20.91 26.66
C GLU A 9 -5.81 20.02 26.74
N ILE A 10 -4.62 20.58 26.51
CA ILE A 10 -3.38 19.81 26.53
C ILE A 10 -2.94 19.59 27.98
N VAL A 11 -3.02 18.36 28.45
CA VAL A 11 -2.56 17.95 29.80
C VAL A 11 -1.34 17.04 29.66
N ASP A 12 -0.21 17.41 30.28
CA ASP A 12 1.05 16.66 30.21
C ASP A 12 1.54 16.33 28.78
N GLY A 13 1.20 17.19 27.81
CA GLY A 13 1.51 16.99 26.40
C GLY A 13 0.58 16.02 25.67
N GLU A 14 -0.59 15.74 26.23
CA GLU A 14 -1.64 14.92 25.64
C GLU A 14 -2.87 15.75 25.30
N LEU A 15 -3.39 15.54 24.10
CA LEU A 15 -4.64 16.10 23.64
C LEU A 15 -5.63 14.96 23.43
N ASP A 16 -6.69 14.95 24.22
CA ASP A 16 -7.76 13.96 24.14
C ASP A 16 -8.90 14.48 23.26
N LEU A 17 -9.06 13.83 22.10
CA LEU A 17 -10.16 14.03 21.18
C LEU A 17 -11.01 12.76 21.02
N SER A 18 -10.91 11.81 21.95
CA SER A 18 -11.71 10.59 21.96
C SER A 18 -13.21 10.89 22.12
N LEU A 19 -14.07 9.97 21.66
CA LEU A 19 -15.54 10.02 21.90
C LEU A 19 -16.24 11.32 21.42
N ASN A 20 -15.69 11.99 20.40
CA ASN A 20 -16.21 13.27 19.89
C ASN A 20 -17.04 13.16 18.62
N ASN A 21 -17.39 11.94 18.19
CA ASN A 21 -18.10 11.65 16.94
C ASN A 21 -17.42 12.28 15.71
N LEU A 22 -16.09 12.42 15.73
CA LEU A 22 -15.33 13.01 14.64
C LEU A 22 -15.43 12.14 13.40
N THR A 23 -15.81 12.73 12.28
CA THR A 23 -15.77 12.08 10.96
C THR A 23 -14.50 12.44 10.17
N THR A 24 -13.77 13.47 10.61
CA THR A 24 -12.50 13.91 10.06
C THR A 24 -11.62 14.50 11.17
N VAL A 25 -10.30 14.40 11.02
CA VAL A 25 -9.34 14.98 11.95
C VAL A 25 -9.13 16.46 11.63
N PRO A 26 -9.23 17.39 12.60
CA PRO A 26 -9.01 18.82 12.38
C PRO A 26 -7.51 19.17 12.30
N VAL A 27 -6.79 18.62 11.31
CA VAL A 27 -5.32 18.72 11.20
C VAL A 27 -4.82 20.16 11.28
N LYS A 28 -5.53 21.11 10.65
CA LYS A 28 -5.18 22.54 10.66
C LYS A 28 -5.06 23.12 12.07
N ASP A 29 -5.92 22.69 12.98
CA ASP A 29 -5.95 23.17 14.36
C ASP A 29 -4.91 22.45 15.22
N LEU A 30 -4.49 21.24 14.82
CA LEU A 30 -3.47 20.43 15.50
C LEU A 30 -2.03 20.82 15.16
N VAL A 31 -1.77 21.26 13.93
CA VAL A 31 -0.42 21.69 13.49
C VAL A 31 0.27 22.68 14.44
N PRO A 32 -0.38 23.75 14.94
CA PRO A 32 0.26 24.69 15.86
C PRO A 32 0.47 24.15 17.27
N LEU A 33 -0.11 22.99 17.63
CA LEU A 33 -0.09 22.42 18.99
C LEU A 33 1.18 21.60 19.24
N THR A 34 2.35 22.17 19.01
CA THR A 34 3.64 21.43 19.08
C THR A 34 3.97 20.83 20.45
N LYS A 35 3.29 21.27 21.52
CA LYS A 35 3.37 20.68 22.86
C LYS A 35 2.56 19.40 23.02
N ALA A 36 1.53 19.18 22.20
CA ALA A 36 0.73 17.96 22.20
C ALA A 36 1.49 16.85 21.46
N THR A 37 2.23 16.04 22.20
CA THR A 37 3.00 14.91 21.66
C THR A 37 2.23 13.60 21.69
N ARG A 38 1.13 13.54 22.44
CA ARG A 38 0.21 12.41 22.52
C ARG A 38 -1.16 12.87 22.04
N LEU A 39 -1.75 12.13 21.11
CA LEU A 39 -3.05 12.46 20.52
C LEU A 39 -3.95 11.24 20.60
N ASP A 40 -5.05 11.37 21.35
CA ASP A 40 -6.10 10.36 21.40
C ASP A 40 -7.24 10.75 20.45
N LEU A 41 -7.48 9.91 19.45
CA LEU A 41 -8.57 10.02 18.49
C LEU A 41 -9.47 8.77 18.53
N SER A 42 -9.36 7.98 19.60
CA SER A 42 -10.08 6.72 19.74
C SER A 42 -11.60 6.92 19.82
N CYS A 43 -12.35 5.86 19.52
CA CYS A 43 -13.81 5.84 19.63
C CYS A 43 -14.50 7.00 18.88
N ASN A 44 -14.04 7.29 17.66
CA ASN A 44 -14.65 8.26 16.76
C ASN A 44 -15.26 7.57 15.53
N LEU A 45 -15.67 8.35 14.52
CA LEU A 45 -16.29 7.87 13.28
C LEU A 45 -15.35 8.04 12.08
N LEU A 46 -14.03 8.01 12.29
CA LEU A 46 -13.04 8.26 11.25
C LEU A 46 -13.00 7.08 10.27
N LYS A 47 -13.30 7.36 8.99
CA LYS A 47 -13.18 6.38 7.89
C LYS A 47 -11.83 6.42 7.17
N SER A 48 -11.19 7.59 7.20
CA SER A 48 -9.90 7.84 6.60
C SER A 48 -9.21 8.98 7.35
N LEU A 49 -7.89 9.05 7.26
CA LEU A 49 -7.14 10.21 7.74
C LEU A 49 -6.93 11.22 6.60
N PRO A 50 -6.98 12.54 6.86
CA PRO A 50 -6.63 13.55 5.87
C PRO A 50 -5.22 13.38 5.31
N ASN A 51 -4.99 13.77 4.05
CA ASN A 51 -3.68 13.62 3.38
C ASN A 51 -2.55 14.40 4.07
N ASP A 52 -2.89 15.47 4.80
CA ASP A 52 -1.97 16.30 5.58
C ASP A 52 -1.80 15.83 7.03
N PHE A 53 -2.47 14.76 7.47
CA PHE A 53 -2.32 14.20 8.83
C PHE A 53 -0.85 13.90 9.16
N CYS A 54 -0.11 13.38 8.18
CA CYS A 54 1.30 13.03 8.31
C CYS A 54 2.25 14.24 8.43
N THR A 55 1.72 15.47 8.44
CA THR A 55 2.48 16.71 8.76
C THR A 55 2.70 16.88 10.26
N LEU A 56 1.93 16.20 11.12
CA LEU A 56 2.01 16.23 12.58
C LEU A 56 3.23 15.44 13.12
N LYS A 57 4.43 15.73 12.61
CA LYS A 57 5.67 14.99 12.89
C LYS A 57 6.17 15.09 14.33
N HIS A 58 5.58 15.97 15.13
CA HIS A 58 5.88 16.15 16.55
C HIS A 58 5.22 15.05 17.42
N LEU A 59 4.23 14.33 16.89
CA LEU A 59 3.54 13.26 17.60
C LEU A 59 4.46 12.07 17.89
N VAL A 60 4.33 11.57 19.12
CA VAL A 60 5.07 10.44 19.68
C VAL A 60 4.13 9.29 20.02
N LYS A 61 2.89 9.58 20.43
CA LYS A 61 1.86 8.58 20.65
C LYS A 61 0.58 8.98 19.93
N ILE A 62 -0.04 8.03 19.25
CA ILE A 62 -1.33 8.21 18.58
C ILE A 62 -2.21 7.03 18.92
N ASP A 63 -3.41 7.30 19.42
CA ASP A 63 -4.49 6.31 19.54
C ASP A 63 -5.54 6.60 18.47
N LEU A 64 -5.76 5.63 17.58
CA LEU A 64 -6.79 5.65 16.53
C LEU A 64 -7.72 4.44 16.67
N SER A 65 -7.72 3.78 17.83
CA SER A 65 -8.51 2.59 18.09
C SER A 65 -10.01 2.85 17.98
N LYS A 66 -10.78 1.80 17.67
CA LYS A 66 -12.24 1.83 17.61
C LYS A 66 -12.78 2.94 16.69
N ASN A 67 -12.21 3.00 15.49
CA ASN A 67 -12.67 3.85 14.38
C ASN A 67 -13.11 2.95 13.21
N PHE A 68 -13.27 3.53 12.02
CA PHE A 68 -13.66 2.83 10.80
C PHE A 68 -12.61 2.98 9.69
N LEU A 69 -11.33 3.15 10.06
CA LEU A 69 -10.27 3.38 9.09
C LEU A 69 -10.12 2.17 8.17
N ASP A 70 -10.34 2.37 6.87
CA ASP A 70 -10.14 1.35 5.84
C ASP A 70 -8.69 1.31 5.32
N SER A 71 -7.97 2.42 5.47
CA SER A 71 -6.62 2.63 4.99
C SER A 71 -5.91 3.73 5.80
N LEU A 72 -4.58 3.73 5.75
CA LEU A 72 -3.74 4.83 6.22
C LEU A 72 -3.13 5.56 5.01
N PRO A 73 -2.85 6.87 5.12
CA PRO A 73 -2.18 7.62 4.06
C PRO A 73 -0.86 6.98 3.59
N ASP A 74 -0.57 7.01 2.30
CA ASP A 74 0.65 6.40 1.72
C ASP A 74 1.96 6.89 2.35
N ASN A 75 1.96 8.11 2.91
CA ASN A 75 3.09 8.76 3.56
C ASN A 75 3.10 8.64 5.09
N PHE A 76 2.30 7.74 5.69
CA PHE A 76 2.20 7.56 7.15
C PHE A 76 3.55 7.38 7.86
N GLY A 77 4.51 6.74 7.20
CA GLY A 77 5.90 6.64 7.67
C GLY A 77 6.64 7.97 7.88
N SER A 78 6.05 9.11 7.51
CA SER A 78 6.62 10.44 7.72
C SER A 78 6.55 10.89 9.19
N LEU A 79 5.75 10.21 10.03
CA LEU A 79 5.68 10.39 11.48
C LEU A 79 6.89 9.77 12.18
N ILE A 80 8.10 10.26 11.85
CA ILE A 80 9.39 9.67 12.24
C ILE A 80 9.66 9.62 13.76
N ASN A 81 8.87 10.35 14.56
CA ASN A 81 8.98 10.39 16.01
C ASN A 81 7.99 9.46 16.72
N LEU A 82 7.09 8.81 15.99
CA LEU A 82 6.07 7.94 16.53
C LEU A 82 6.69 6.73 17.22
N GLN A 83 6.29 6.50 18.47
CA GLN A 83 6.76 5.41 19.32
C GLN A 83 5.61 4.47 19.74
N HIS A 84 4.38 4.96 19.76
CA HIS A 84 3.20 4.19 20.14
C HIS A 84 2.07 4.50 19.15
N LEU A 85 1.47 3.45 18.61
CA LEU A 85 0.36 3.56 17.68
C LEU A 85 -0.68 2.49 18.00
N ASP A 86 -1.89 2.90 18.36
CA ASP A 86 -3.02 1.99 18.51
C ASP A 86 -3.96 2.12 17.30
N LEU A 87 -4.21 1.00 16.62
CA LEU A 87 -5.13 0.87 15.49
C LEU A 87 -6.17 -0.23 15.72
N LEU A 88 -6.31 -0.73 16.96
CA LEU A 88 -7.27 -1.76 17.36
C LEU A 88 -8.67 -1.44 16.85
N GLY A 89 -9.36 -2.44 16.29
CA GLY A 89 -10.78 -2.31 15.96
C GLY A 89 -11.09 -1.30 14.86
N ASN A 90 -10.33 -1.35 13.76
CA ASN A 90 -10.57 -0.58 12.54
C ASN A 90 -11.01 -1.53 11.38
N LYS A 91 -10.86 -1.08 10.12
CA LYS A 91 -11.19 -1.85 8.90
C LYS A 91 -9.98 -2.00 7.98
N LEU A 92 -8.77 -1.94 8.53
CA LEU A 92 -7.53 -2.02 7.77
C LEU A 92 -7.34 -3.44 7.22
N THR A 93 -7.07 -3.53 5.92
CA THR A 93 -6.64 -4.79 5.27
C THR A 93 -5.12 -4.84 5.07
N LEU A 94 -4.52 -3.67 4.87
CA LEU A 94 -3.12 -3.46 4.55
C LEU A 94 -2.57 -2.24 5.31
N LEU A 95 -1.25 -2.13 5.38
CA LEU A 95 -0.55 -0.91 5.82
C LEU A 95 0.27 -0.35 4.65
N PRO A 96 0.43 0.98 4.56
CA PRO A 96 1.19 1.61 3.49
C PRO A 96 2.66 1.20 3.58
N VAL A 97 3.32 0.96 2.45
CA VAL A 97 4.74 0.54 2.42
C VAL A 97 5.62 1.51 3.23
N SER A 98 5.30 2.81 3.26
CA SER A 98 6.07 3.80 4.02
C SER A 98 6.19 3.50 5.52
N PHE A 99 5.36 2.64 6.09
CA PHE A 99 5.40 2.22 7.49
C PHE A 99 6.78 1.71 7.94
N TYR A 100 7.63 1.21 7.01
CA TYR A 100 9.03 0.85 7.31
C TYR A 100 9.86 2.00 7.89
N LYS A 101 9.46 3.26 7.65
CA LYS A 101 10.16 4.46 8.12
C LYS A 101 9.91 4.76 9.60
N LEU A 102 8.93 4.11 10.23
CA LEU A 102 8.61 4.27 11.65
C LEU A 102 9.63 3.52 12.54
N GLN A 103 10.92 3.83 12.39
CA GLN A 103 12.02 3.13 13.06
C GLN A 103 12.04 3.30 14.58
N LYS A 104 11.31 4.30 15.10
CA LYS A 104 11.15 4.55 16.53
C LYS A 104 9.90 3.87 17.11
N LEU A 105 9.07 3.21 16.29
CA LEU A 105 7.84 2.57 16.76
C LEU A 105 8.19 1.41 17.68
N LYS A 106 7.70 1.48 18.91
CA LYS A 106 7.96 0.52 19.99
C LYS A 106 6.73 -0.26 20.38
N TRP A 107 5.53 0.22 20.09
CA TRP A 107 4.28 -0.43 20.46
C TRP A 107 3.26 -0.23 19.34
N LEU A 108 2.62 -1.32 18.97
CA LEU A 108 1.62 -1.36 17.90
C LEU A 108 0.55 -2.38 18.24
N ASP A 109 -0.71 -1.97 18.18
CA ASP A 109 -1.86 -2.88 18.15
C ASP A 109 -2.60 -2.73 16.82
N LEU A 110 -2.89 -3.87 16.20
CA LEU A 110 -3.62 -4.00 14.95
C LEU A 110 -4.78 -5.00 15.07
N LYS A 111 -5.07 -5.50 16.27
CA LYS A 111 -6.12 -6.48 16.50
C LYS A 111 -7.48 -5.95 16.01
N ASP A 112 -8.40 -6.87 15.74
CA ASP A 112 -9.76 -6.56 15.28
C ASP A 112 -9.80 -5.72 13.99
N ASN A 113 -8.78 -5.90 13.13
CA ASN A 113 -8.76 -5.45 11.75
C ASN A 113 -8.82 -6.66 10.79
N PRO A 114 -9.50 -6.53 9.63
CA PRO A 114 -9.55 -7.58 8.60
C PRO A 114 -8.25 -7.63 7.77
N LEU A 115 -7.10 -7.72 8.43
CA LEU A 115 -5.79 -7.75 7.80
C LEU A 115 -5.64 -8.95 6.85
N GLU A 116 -4.93 -8.76 5.75
CA GLU A 116 -4.48 -9.86 4.91
C GLU A 116 -3.64 -10.87 5.71
N GLU A 117 -3.79 -12.16 5.39
CA GLU A 117 -3.23 -13.27 6.20
C GLU A 117 -1.70 -13.17 6.41
N GLU A 118 -0.95 -12.71 5.41
CA GLU A 118 0.50 -12.51 5.55
C GLU A 118 0.83 -11.46 6.62
N LEU A 119 0.16 -10.30 6.57
CA LEU A 119 0.38 -9.21 7.53
C LEU A 119 -0.16 -9.57 8.92
N LYS A 120 -1.31 -10.25 8.98
CA LYS A 120 -1.91 -10.75 10.22
C LYS A 120 -0.97 -11.70 10.94
N GLY A 121 -0.35 -12.63 10.22
CA GLY A 121 0.64 -13.56 10.79
C GLY A 121 1.92 -12.86 11.27
N VAL A 122 2.33 -11.78 10.61
CA VAL A 122 3.48 -10.96 11.03
C VAL A 122 3.18 -10.13 12.28
N ALA A 123 1.98 -9.53 12.35
CA ALA A 123 1.56 -8.72 13.48
C ALA A 123 1.40 -9.56 14.75
N GLY A 124 0.78 -10.74 14.62
CA GLY A 124 0.49 -11.61 15.75
C GLY A 124 -0.54 -10.99 16.71
N ASP A 125 -0.60 -11.51 17.93
CA ASP A 125 -1.45 -10.99 18.98
C ASP A 125 -0.81 -9.79 19.70
N CYS A 126 -1.63 -9.06 20.44
CA CYS A 126 -1.24 -7.95 21.32
C CYS A 126 -2.10 -8.00 22.59
N LEU A 127 -1.94 -9.08 23.38
CA LEU A 127 -2.66 -9.27 24.65
C LEU A 127 -1.92 -8.63 25.85
N ASP A 128 -0.63 -8.39 25.70
CA ASP A 128 0.24 -7.79 26.71
C ASP A 128 1.28 -6.87 26.06
N GLU A 129 1.95 -6.05 26.88
CA GLU A 129 2.92 -5.06 26.39
C GLU A 129 4.07 -5.68 25.59
N ALA A 130 4.52 -6.89 25.94
CA ALA A 130 5.62 -7.55 25.25
C ALA A 130 5.19 -8.00 23.84
N GLN A 131 3.98 -8.52 23.71
CA GLN A 131 3.40 -8.89 22.42
C GLN A 131 3.22 -7.68 21.51
N CYS A 132 2.68 -6.57 22.00
CA CYS A 132 2.51 -5.34 21.21
C CYS A 132 3.85 -4.71 20.79
N LYS A 133 4.89 -4.82 21.64
CA LYS A 133 6.27 -4.43 21.28
C LYS A 133 6.84 -5.29 20.17
N LYS A 134 6.57 -6.59 20.24
CA LYS A 134 6.98 -7.56 19.22
C LYS A 134 6.27 -7.28 17.89
N CYS A 135 4.95 -7.05 17.92
CA CYS A 135 4.15 -6.65 16.76
C CYS A 135 4.77 -5.44 16.04
N ALA A 136 5.05 -4.35 16.77
CA ALA A 136 5.68 -3.15 16.19
C ALA A 136 6.99 -3.48 15.47
N THR A 137 7.87 -4.25 16.12
CA THR A 137 9.17 -4.62 15.56
C THR A 137 9.03 -5.50 14.32
N GLN A 138 8.15 -6.50 14.36
CA GLN A 138 7.93 -7.44 13.27
C GLN A 138 7.29 -6.77 12.05
N VAL A 139 6.27 -5.94 12.26
CA VAL A 139 5.57 -5.21 11.20
C VAL A 139 6.50 -4.22 10.51
N VAL A 140 7.26 -3.40 11.26
CA VAL A 140 8.22 -2.46 10.65
C VAL A 140 9.29 -3.20 9.85
N LYS A 141 9.81 -4.33 10.37
CA LYS A 141 10.77 -5.17 9.66
C LYS A 141 10.19 -5.78 8.37
N TYR A 142 8.97 -6.28 8.43
CA TYR A 142 8.27 -6.82 7.27
C TYR A 142 8.07 -5.74 6.19
N MET A 143 7.62 -4.56 6.58
CA MET A 143 7.44 -3.41 5.68
C MET A 143 8.76 -2.97 5.05
N PHE A 144 9.87 -3.02 5.81
CA PHE A 144 11.20 -2.75 5.27
C PHE A 144 11.59 -3.74 4.18
N GLN A 145 11.37 -5.04 4.41
CA GLN A 145 11.64 -6.08 3.42
C GLN A 145 10.76 -5.92 2.17
N MET A 146 9.49 -5.55 2.33
CA MET A 146 8.61 -5.23 1.20
C MET A 146 9.14 -4.04 0.40
N ASN A 147 9.58 -2.97 1.07
CA ASN A 147 10.17 -1.82 0.40
C ASN A 147 11.45 -2.19 -0.38
N GLU A 148 12.32 -3.01 0.17
CA GLU A 148 13.53 -3.47 -0.53
C GLU A 148 13.18 -4.25 -1.80
N ARG A 149 12.16 -5.12 -1.74
CA ARG A 149 11.64 -5.83 -2.93
C ARG A 149 11.04 -4.87 -3.97
N LEU A 150 10.30 -3.85 -3.52
CA LEU A 150 9.74 -2.83 -4.40
C LEU A 150 10.85 -2.02 -5.08
N VAL A 151 11.89 -1.63 -4.34
CA VAL A 151 13.04 -0.88 -4.85
C VAL A 151 13.84 -1.72 -5.85
N SER A 152 14.08 -3.00 -5.56
CA SER A 152 14.80 -3.89 -6.48
C SER A 152 14.02 -4.11 -7.78
N PHE A 153 12.70 -4.31 -7.69
CA PHE A 153 11.82 -4.42 -8.85
C PHE A 153 11.81 -3.15 -9.70
N ARG A 154 11.70 -1.96 -9.07
CA ARG A 154 11.79 -0.67 -9.78
C ARG A 154 13.14 -0.49 -10.49
N LYS A 155 14.25 -0.87 -9.84
CA LYS A 155 15.59 -0.85 -10.46
C LYS A 155 15.68 -1.78 -11.66
N GLN A 156 15.06 -2.96 -11.59
CA GLN A 156 15.03 -3.90 -12.72
C GLN A 156 14.23 -3.33 -13.89
N GLN A 157 13.04 -2.78 -13.65
CA GLN A 157 12.23 -2.17 -14.71
C GLN A 157 12.97 -1.02 -15.41
N GLU A 158 13.69 -0.19 -14.65
CA GLU A 158 14.46 0.91 -15.24
C GLU A 158 15.64 0.37 -16.08
N LYS A 159 16.34 -0.69 -15.64
CA LYS A 159 17.36 -1.34 -16.46
C LYS A 159 16.79 -1.91 -17.76
N GLU A 160 15.64 -2.59 -17.69
CA GLU A 160 14.96 -3.13 -18.87
C GLU A 160 14.53 -2.02 -19.83
N ARG A 161 14.01 -0.90 -19.31
CA ARG A 161 13.66 0.29 -20.09
C ARG A 161 14.89 0.88 -20.79
N GLN A 162 16.03 0.97 -20.12
CA GLN A 162 17.28 1.48 -20.70
C GLN A 162 17.80 0.55 -21.82
N ILE A 163 17.77 -0.76 -21.60
CA ILE A 163 18.15 -1.75 -22.63
C ILE A 163 17.27 -1.60 -23.87
N LEU A 164 15.96 -1.42 -23.69
CA LEU A 164 15.02 -1.22 -24.80
C LEU A 164 15.36 0.05 -25.61
N ILE A 165 15.67 1.15 -24.92
CA ILE A 165 16.07 2.41 -25.57
C ILE A 165 17.37 2.22 -26.36
N LEU A 166 18.38 1.55 -25.78
CA LEU A 166 19.65 1.30 -26.46
C LEU A 166 19.46 0.46 -27.74
N ARG A 167 18.66 -0.61 -27.68
CA ARG A 167 18.32 -1.43 -28.85
C ARG A 167 17.61 -0.63 -29.92
N SER A 168 16.65 0.22 -29.54
CA SER A 168 15.95 1.08 -30.51
C SER A 168 16.86 2.07 -31.23
N ARG A 169 17.91 2.57 -30.57
CA ARG A 169 18.93 3.43 -31.20
C ARG A 169 19.85 2.65 -32.15
N GLN A 170 20.23 1.42 -31.78
CA GLN A 170 21.02 0.55 -32.65
C GLN A 170 20.25 0.18 -33.93
N ASP A 171 18.96 -0.16 -33.79
CA ASP A 171 18.09 -0.46 -34.93
C ASP A 171 17.95 0.76 -35.87
N GLN A 172 17.82 1.99 -35.34
CA GLN A 172 17.83 3.23 -36.13
C GLN A 172 19.15 3.47 -36.86
N SER A 173 20.30 3.27 -36.18
CA SER A 173 21.61 3.43 -36.81
C SER A 173 21.89 2.41 -37.91
N GLN A 174 21.33 1.20 -37.83
CA GLN A 174 21.49 0.19 -38.88
C GLN A 174 20.56 0.45 -40.09
N THR A 175 19.38 1.04 -39.87
CA THR A 175 18.50 1.46 -40.98
C THR A 175 19.04 2.65 -41.77
N ASP A 176 19.87 3.51 -41.17
CA ASP A 176 20.46 4.67 -41.88
C ASP A 176 21.66 4.30 -42.76
N PHE A 177 22.35 3.18 -42.47
CA PHE A 177 23.48 2.68 -43.28
C PHE A 177 23.07 1.70 -44.39
N SER A 178 21.88 1.12 -44.31
CA SER A 178 21.33 0.23 -45.34
C SER A 178 20.16 0.92 -46.01
N GLY A 179 20.45 1.69 -47.07
CA GLY A 179 19.44 2.39 -47.87
C GLY A 179 18.47 1.45 -48.60
N GLN A 180 17.62 0.74 -47.87
CA GLN A 180 16.49 -0.02 -48.38
C GLN A 180 15.24 0.27 -47.55
N SER A 181 14.32 0.93 -48.24
CA SER A 181 13.03 1.39 -47.76
C SER A 181 12.04 0.21 -47.59
N ILE A 182 11.15 0.35 -46.60
CA ILE A 182 9.76 -0.17 -46.53
C ILE A 182 9.52 -1.55 -45.85
N THR A 183 8.62 -1.53 -44.84
CA THR A 183 7.68 -2.57 -44.32
C THR A 183 7.81 -3.15 -42.90
N ASN A 184 8.85 -2.91 -42.09
CA ASN A 184 8.95 -3.59 -40.78
C ASN A 184 8.20 -2.92 -39.59
N ASN A 185 7.65 -1.73 -39.76
CA ASN A 185 7.01 -0.99 -38.65
C ASN A 185 5.71 -1.62 -38.11
N ARG A 186 5.00 -2.46 -38.87
CA ARG A 186 3.79 -3.15 -38.36
C ARG A 186 4.11 -4.24 -37.34
N LYS A 187 5.23 -4.96 -37.48
CA LYS A 187 5.61 -6.05 -36.56
C LYS A 187 6.12 -5.52 -35.21
N PHE A 188 6.77 -4.36 -35.21
CA PHE A 188 7.26 -3.70 -34.00
C PHE A 188 6.12 -3.07 -33.18
N LEU A 189 5.18 -2.40 -33.84
CA LEU A 189 3.96 -1.85 -33.21
C LEU A 189 3.06 -2.96 -32.63
N LEU A 190 2.96 -4.12 -33.29
CA LEU A 190 2.20 -5.26 -32.76
C LEU A 190 2.87 -5.85 -31.51
N LYS A 191 4.21 -5.95 -31.49
CA LYS A 191 4.97 -6.40 -30.32
C LYS A 191 4.83 -5.47 -29.11
N LEU A 192 4.88 -4.15 -29.32
CA LEU A 192 4.63 -3.13 -28.29
C LEU A 192 3.20 -3.21 -27.73
N LYS A 193 2.18 -3.46 -28.57
CA LYS A 193 0.80 -3.67 -28.12
C LYS A 193 0.63 -4.96 -27.32
N THR A 194 1.25 -6.07 -27.75
CA THR A 194 1.21 -7.33 -26.98
C THR A 194 1.98 -7.27 -25.67
N PHE A 195 3.06 -6.49 -25.59
CA PHE A 195 3.78 -6.23 -24.35
C PHE A 195 2.91 -5.40 -23.38
N ARG A 196 2.22 -4.38 -23.92
CA ARG A 196 1.26 -3.55 -23.17
C ARG A 196 0.06 -4.35 -22.65
N LEU A 197 -0.46 -5.32 -23.41
CA LEU A 197 -1.57 -6.18 -22.96
C LEU A 197 -1.15 -7.21 -21.91
N LYS A 198 0.01 -7.86 -22.04
CA LYS A 198 0.50 -8.83 -21.05
C LYS A 198 0.83 -8.18 -19.69
N PHE A 199 1.34 -6.94 -19.70
CA PHE A 199 1.61 -6.19 -18.47
C PHE A 199 0.35 -5.61 -17.81
N SER A 200 -0.67 -5.24 -18.60
CA SER A 200 -1.92 -4.71 -18.06
C SER A 200 -2.71 -5.77 -17.28
N VAL A 201 -2.65 -7.04 -17.67
CA VAL A 201 -3.37 -8.13 -16.99
C VAL A 201 -2.71 -8.47 -15.64
N PHE A 202 -1.38 -8.37 -15.53
CA PHE A 202 -0.69 -8.58 -14.25
C PHE A 202 -1.01 -7.49 -13.22
N PHE A 203 -1.33 -6.28 -13.69
CA PHE A 203 -1.70 -5.15 -12.83
C PHE A 203 -3.20 -5.03 -12.54
N MET A 204 -4.08 -5.66 -13.33
CA MET A 204 -5.52 -5.55 -13.11
C MET A 204 -5.99 -6.25 -11.83
N CYS A 205 -5.15 -7.10 -11.20
CA CYS A 205 -5.43 -7.68 -9.88
C CYS A 205 -5.05 -6.80 -8.68
N LEU A 206 -4.47 -5.61 -8.87
CA LEU A 206 -4.02 -4.74 -7.76
C LEU A 206 -4.63 -3.35 -7.74
N SER A 207 -5.58 -3.02 -8.64
CA SER A 207 -6.16 -1.68 -8.66
C SER A 207 -7.53 -1.57 -9.35
N PHE A 208 -8.52 -2.35 -8.94
CA PHE A 208 -9.93 -1.97 -9.17
C PHE A 208 -10.84 -2.47 -8.06
N HIS A 209 -11.16 -1.59 -7.10
CA HIS A 209 -12.35 -1.74 -6.27
C HIS A 209 -13.54 -1.08 -6.97
N SER A 210 -14.13 -1.80 -7.93
CA SER A 210 -15.54 -1.72 -8.34
C SER A 210 -15.78 -2.56 -9.60
N CYS A 211 -15.87 -3.88 -9.43
CA CYS A 211 -16.75 -4.74 -10.23
C CYS A 211 -16.81 -6.11 -9.57
N TYR A 212 -18.00 -6.48 -9.11
CA TYR A 212 -18.31 -7.85 -8.70
C TYR A 212 -18.12 -8.78 -9.90
N PHE A 213 -17.11 -9.65 -9.89
CA PHE A 213 -17.11 -10.86 -10.69
C PHE A 213 -16.55 -12.02 -9.86
N LYS A 214 -17.47 -12.91 -9.45
CA LYS A 214 -17.19 -14.12 -8.69
C LYS A 214 -16.64 -15.17 -9.66
N VAL A 215 -15.32 -15.37 -9.70
CA VAL A 215 -14.71 -16.46 -10.49
C VAL A 215 -14.61 -17.70 -9.60
N HIS A 216 -15.50 -18.67 -9.83
CA HIS A 216 -15.36 -20.01 -9.27
C HIS A 216 -14.27 -20.76 -10.06
N LEU A 217 -13.14 -21.09 -9.41
CA LEU A 217 -12.19 -22.07 -9.93
C LEU A 217 -12.67 -23.48 -9.53
N HIS A 218 -13.03 -24.30 -10.52
CA HIS A 218 -13.11 -25.76 -10.36
C HIS A 218 -11.86 -26.39 -10.96
N CYS A 219 -11.08 -27.11 -10.13
CA CYS A 219 -10.01 -27.98 -10.58
C CYS A 219 -10.57 -29.36 -10.94
N PHE A 220 -10.22 -29.89 -12.12
CA PHE A 220 -10.32 -31.32 -12.43
C PHE A 220 -8.91 -31.90 -12.63
N PRO A 221 -8.60 -33.10 -12.11
CA PRO A 221 -7.30 -33.71 -12.28
C PRO A 221 -7.24 -34.47 -13.61
N ILE A 222 -6.20 -34.25 -14.40
CA ILE A 222 -5.84 -35.17 -15.49
C ILE A 222 -4.46 -35.76 -15.17
N SER A 223 -4.45 -37.08 -15.11
CA SER A 223 -3.33 -37.96 -14.83
C SER A 223 -2.27 -37.95 -15.93
N GLY A 224 -0.99 -37.98 -15.53
CA GLY A 224 0.05 -38.70 -16.27
C GLY A 224 1.20 -37.88 -16.87
N LYS A 225 2.33 -37.92 -16.15
CA LYS A 225 3.73 -37.66 -16.56
C LYS A 225 4.24 -36.20 -16.63
N MET A 226 5.40 -36.04 -15.99
CA MET A 226 6.23 -34.85 -15.79
C MET A 226 6.63 -34.13 -17.09
N SER A 227 6.31 -32.83 -17.18
CA SER A 227 7.08 -31.80 -17.89
C SER A 227 6.60 -30.41 -17.46
N LEU A 228 7.49 -29.40 -17.47
CA LEU A 228 7.28 -28.04 -16.95
C LEU A 228 5.97 -27.38 -17.42
N TYR A 229 5.16 -26.90 -16.47
CA TYR A 229 3.92 -26.18 -16.77
C TYR A 229 4.19 -24.71 -17.11
N PHE A 230 4.22 -24.39 -18.40
CA PHE A 230 3.78 -23.10 -18.91
C PHE A 230 2.25 -23.13 -19.02
N TYR A 231 1.55 -22.31 -18.25
CA TYR A 231 0.11 -22.13 -18.41
C TYR A 231 -0.18 -21.36 -19.71
N ASN A 232 -0.69 -22.07 -20.72
CA ASN A 232 -1.34 -21.46 -21.87
C ASN A 232 -2.81 -21.17 -21.51
N LEU A 233 -3.17 -19.89 -21.41
CA LEU A 233 -4.58 -19.49 -21.54
C LEU A 233 -4.95 -19.55 -23.01
N VAL A 234 -5.82 -20.50 -23.38
CA VAL A 234 -6.54 -20.47 -24.65
C VAL A 234 -7.78 -19.58 -24.45
N PHE A 235 -7.75 -18.37 -25.00
CA PHE A 235 -8.95 -17.56 -25.15
C PHE A 235 -9.61 -17.94 -26.48
N SER A 236 -10.76 -18.61 -26.41
CA SER A 236 -11.69 -18.67 -27.54
C SER A 236 -12.67 -17.50 -27.38
N ALA A 237 -12.57 -16.49 -28.24
CA ALA A 237 -13.51 -15.39 -28.29
C ALA A 237 -14.67 -15.78 -29.21
N TYR A 238 -15.85 -16.04 -28.63
CA TYR A 238 -17.09 -16.08 -29.41
C TYR A 238 -17.57 -14.64 -29.62
N TYR A 239 -17.49 -14.17 -30.85
CA TYR A 239 -18.28 -13.03 -31.32
C TYR A 239 -19.73 -13.51 -31.47
N HIS A 240 -20.66 -12.93 -30.71
CA HIS A 240 -22.07 -12.95 -31.10
C HIS A 240 -22.52 -11.53 -31.40
N SER A 241 -22.73 -11.31 -32.70
CA SER A 241 -23.55 -10.25 -33.23
C SER A 241 -25.01 -10.66 -33.07
N ASN A 242 -25.79 -9.84 -32.37
CA ASN A 242 -27.11 -9.35 -32.76
C ASN A 242 -27.55 -8.29 -31.76
#